data_AF-A0A2N5GVE1-F1
#
_entry.id   AF-A0A2N5GVE1-F1
#
_cell.length_a   1.000
_cell.length_b   1.000
_cell.length_c   1.000
_cell.angle_alpha   90.00
_cell.angle_beta   90.00
_cell.angle_gamma   90.00
#
_symmetry.space_group_name_H-M   'P 1'
#
loop_
_entity.id
_entity.type
_entity.pdbx_description
1 polymer ?
#
loop_
_entity_poly.entity_id
_entity_poly.type
_entity_poly.pdbx_seq_one_letter_code
_entity_poly.pdbx_strand_id
1 'polypeptide(L)' 'MDWFKLANNDWNIYHDPERIKQFVLKGKITAEQYEEITGEPYQA' A
#
# COMPACT_ATOMS: atom_id res chain seq x y z
N MET A 1 15.54 2.17 -1.44
CA MET A 1 14.61 1.38 -0.62
C MET A 1 13.36 1.15 -1.43
N ASP A 2 12.97 -0.12 -1.65
CA ASP A 2 11.71 -0.47 -2.31
C ASP A 2 10.54 -0.27 -1.34
N TRP A 3 9.89 0.89 -1.40
CA TRP A 3 8.70 1.16 -0.58
C TRP A 3 7.55 0.22 -0.89
N PHE A 4 7.46 -0.26 -2.13
CA PHE A 4 6.51 -1.29 -2.54
C PHE A 4 6.67 -2.59 -1.73
N LYS A 5 7.90 -3.09 -1.57
CA LYS A 5 8.16 -4.30 -0.77
C LYS A 5 7.83 -4.08 0.70
N LEU A 6 8.11 -2.89 1.23
CA LEU A 6 7.76 -2.54 2.61
C LEU A 6 6.25 -2.50 2.82
N ALA A 7 5.52 -1.86 1.91
CA ALA A 7 4.05 -1.80 1.95
C ALA A 7 3.43 -3.20 1.78
N ASN A 8 3.96 -4.02 0.86
CA ASN A 8 3.50 -5.40 0.70
C ASN A 8 3.76 -6.25 1.96
N ASN A 9 4.93 -6.08 2.59
CA ASN A 9 5.22 -6.76 3.85
C ASN A 9 4.32 -6.28 5.00
N ASP A 10 4.05 -4.97 5.09
CA ASP A 10 3.13 -4.40 6.08
C ASP A 10 1.70 -4.94 5.86
N TRP A 11 1.25 -5.05 4.61
CA TRP A 11 -0.02 -5.70 4.26
C TRP A 11 -0.06 -7.17 4.66
N ASN A 12 0.98 -7.95 4.38
CA ASN A 12 1.04 -9.36 4.79
C ASN A 12 1.00 -9.55 6.32
N ILE A 13 1.47 -8.55 7.09
CA ILE A 13 1.49 -8.62 8.56
C ILE A 13 0.15 -8.16 9.14
N TYR A 14 -0.35 -7.00 8.72
CA TYR A 14 -1.49 -6.36 9.35
C TYR A 14 -2.81 -6.55 8.59
N HIS A 15 -2.75 -6.84 7.29
CA HIS A 15 -3.89 -6.89 6.36
C HIS A 15 -4.80 -5.66 6.50
N ASP A 16 -4.20 -4.51 6.80
CA ASP A 16 -4.92 -3.26 7.05
C ASP A 16 -4.74 -2.31 5.86
N PRO A 17 -5.83 -1.98 5.14
CA PRO A 17 -5.75 -1.16 3.95
C PRO A 17 -5.43 0.30 4.28
N GLU A 18 -5.86 0.82 5.43
CA GLU A 18 -5.59 2.21 5.83
C GLU A 18 -4.09 2.48 5.97
N ARG A 19 -3.34 1.50 6.49
CA ARG A 19 -1.87 1.56 6.53
C ARG A 19 -1.27 1.66 5.14
N ILE A 20 -1.76 0.87 4.17
CA ILE A 20 -1.26 0.93 2.79
C ILE A 20 -1.64 2.26 2.12
N LYS A 21 -2.82 2.81 2.43
CA LYS A 21 -3.22 4.15 1.98
C LYS A 21 -2.26 5.23 2.48
N GLN A 22 -1.72 5.11 3.70
CA GLN A 22 -0.72 6.06 4.20
C GLN A 22 0.56 6.06 3.36
N PHE A 23 0.97 4.92 2.79
CA PHE A 23 2.12 4.90 1.86
C PHE A 23 1.81 5.64 0.56
N VAL A 24 0.58 5.54 0.06
CA VAL A 24 0.11 6.32 -1.11
C VAL A 24 0.10 7.82 -0.79
N LEU A 25 -0.53 8.21 0.33
CA LEU A 25 -0.62 9.62 0.77
C LEU A 25 0.75 10.27 1.00
N LYS A 26 1.74 9.48 1.44
CA LYS A 26 3.13 9.93 1.64
C LYS A 26 3.95 9.93 0.35
N GLY A 27 3.34 9.60 -0.81
CA GLY A 27 4.01 9.49 -2.10
C GLY A 27 5.09 8.39 -2.14
N LYS A 28 4.97 7.36 -1.29
CA LYS A 28 5.92 6.24 -1.22
C LYS A 28 5.61 5.17 -2.27
N ILE A 29 4.33 4.97 -2.56
CA ILE A 29 3.81 4.08 -3.59
C ILE A 29 2.72 4.79 -4.39
N THR A 30 2.40 4.30 -5.58
CA THR A 30 1.28 4.82 -6.40
C THR A 30 -0.05 4.14 -6.03
N ALA A 31 -1.18 4.70 -6.50
CA ALA A 31 -2.49 4.08 -6.35
C ALA A 31 -2.57 2.70 -7.04
N GLU A 32 -1.90 2.52 -8.16
CA GLU A 32 -1.78 1.22 -8.86
C GLU A 32 -1.04 0.20 -8.01
N GLN A 33 0.04 0.62 -7.34
CA GLN A 33 0.78 -0.24 -6.43
C GLN A 33 -0.01 -0.59 -5.17
N TYR A 34 -0.86 0.31 -4.69
CA TYR A 34 -1.80 0.00 -3.61
C TYR A 34 -2.78 -1.09 -4.04
N GLU A 35 -3.35 -0.98 -5.23
CA GLU A 35 -4.29 -1.98 -5.78
C GLU A 35 -3.58 -3.34 -5.99
N GLU A 36 -2.32 -3.34 -6.43
CA GLU A 36 -1.52 -4.57 -6.56
C GLU A 36 -1.22 -5.24 -5.21
N ILE A 37 -1.03 -4.46 -4.14
CA ILE A 37 -0.75 -4.99 -2.79
C ILE A 37 -2.02 -5.51 -2.12
N THR A 38 -3.07 -4.69 -2.13
CA THR A 38 -4.30 -4.94 -1.36
C THR A 38 -5.33 -5.75 -2.13
N GLY A 39 -5.27 -5.73 -3.46
CA GLY A 39 -6.31 -6.26 -4.34
C GLY A 39 -7.56 -5.37 -4.42
N GLU A 40 -7.56 -4.22 -3.74
CA GLU A 40 -8.68 -3.30 -3.69
C GLU A 40 -8.35 -1.98 -4.40
N PRO A 41 -9.29 -1.37 -5.12
CA PRO A 41 -9.06 -0.08 -5.76
C PRO A 41 -8.79 1.00 -4.71
N TYR A 42 -7.77 1.82 -4.95
CA TYR A 42 -7.46 2.93 -4.05
C TYR A 42 -8.58 3.97 -4.08
N GLN A 43 -9.36 4.04 -3.00
CA GLN A 43 -10.32 5.12 -2.74
C GLN A 43 -9.70 6.13 -1.78
N ALA A 44 -9.45 7.34 -2.28
CA ALA A 44 -8.95 8.49 -1.53
C ALA A 44 -9.95 9.00 -0.49
#